data_AF-A0A849FZV0-F1
#
_entry.id   AF-A0A849FZV0-F1
#
_cell.length_a   1.000
_cell.length_b   1.000
_cell.length_c   1.000
_cell.angle_alpha   90.00
_cell.angle_beta   90.00
_cell.angle_gamma   90.00
#
_symmetry.space_group_name_H-M   'P 1'
#
loop_
_entity.id
_entity.type
_entity.pdbx_description
1 polymer ?
#
loop_
_entity_poly.entity_id
_entity_poly.type
_entity_poly.pdbx_seq_one_letter_code
_entity_poly.pdbx_strand_id
1 'polypeptide(L)'
;AETNDKDYVFMSFVMGYLPVGMVGLLFAVMFSAAMSSTASELNALASTTTIDLYRRRLKGERSDKHYVRSSKWFTLLWGILAILFATYASLFENLIQAVNLLGSLFYGTILGIFLVAFYFKRVQGNAVFVAALIAEAIVIWIHYMNDAGIAPKLLTMGYLWYNVVGCLLVILLGLFIQAFNRR
;
A
#
# COMPACT_ATOMS: atom_id res chain seq x y z
N ALA A 1 5.31 34.82 -0.38
CA ALA A 1 6.37 33.97 -0.94
C ALA A 1 6.25 32.61 -0.28
N GLU A 2 5.49 31.70 -0.88
CA GLU A 2 5.38 30.31 -0.45
C GLU A 2 5.80 29.44 -1.63
N THR A 3 7.09 29.13 -1.64
CA THR A 3 7.73 28.25 -2.60
C THR A 3 7.60 26.81 -2.10
N ASN A 4 6.43 26.19 -2.25
CA ASN A 4 6.28 24.74 -2.17
C ASN A 4 5.55 24.20 -3.40
N ASP A 5 6.19 24.42 -4.56
CA ASP A 5 5.59 24.28 -5.90
C ASP A 5 6.06 23.02 -6.64
N LYS A 6 6.63 22.03 -5.94
CA LYS A 6 7.27 20.85 -6.58
C LYS A 6 6.27 19.98 -7.35
N ASP A 7 5.04 19.87 -6.87
CA ASP A 7 3.97 19.12 -7.53
C ASP A 7 3.38 19.88 -8.74
N TYR A 8 3.52 21.21 -8.78
CA TYR A 8 2.98 22.07 -9.83
C TYR A 8 3.98 22.45 -10.92
N VAL A 9 5.27 22.12 -10.77
CA VAL A 9 6.32 22.40 -11.78
C VAL A 9 5.91 21.90 -13.17
N PHE A 10 5.37 20.69 -13.23
CA PHE A 10 4.92 20.09 -14.49
C PHE A 10 3.76 20.88 -15.12
N MET A 11 2.77 21.28 -14.31
CA MET A 11 1.59 22.02 -14.79
C MET A 11 1.96 23.44 -15.23
N SER A 12 2.86 24.11 -14.50
CA SER A 12 3.36 25.45 -14.85
C SER A 12 4.14 25.44 -16.17
N PHE A 13 4.96 24.42 -16.42
CA PHE A 13 5.65 24.25 -17.70
C PHE A 13 4.65 24.03 -18.85
N VAL A 14 3.64 23.18 -18.63
CA VAL A 14 2.64 22.87 -19.66
C VAL A 14 1.86 24.11 -20.06
N MET A 15 1.38 24.90 -19.10
CA MET A 15 0.59 26.09 -19.37
C MET A 15 1.43 27.22 -20.00
N GLY A 16 2.71 27.30 -19.69
CA GLY A 16 3.60 28.35 -20.20
C GLY A 16 4.15 28.10 -21.61
N TYR A 17 4.32 26.84 -22.01
CA TYR A 17 5.09 26.49 -23.22
C TYR A 17 4.32 25.68 -24.29
N LEU A 18 3.11 25.17 -24.01
CA LEU A 18 2.34 24.40 -25.00
C LEU A 18 1.19 25.20 -25.65
N PRO A 19 0.86 24.90 -26.93
CA PRO A 19 -0.28 25.50 -27.60
C PRO A 19 -1.61 25.01 -26.99
N VAL A 20 -2.62 25.88 -27.04
CA VAL A 20 -3.91 25.71 -26.33
C VAL A 20 -4.59 24.34 -26.59
N GLY A 21 -4.51 23.84 -27.84
CA GLY A 21 -5.07 22.52 -28.18
C GLY A 21 -4.34 21.34 -27.52
N MET A 22 -3.02 21.43 -27.34
CA MET A 22 -2.22 20.39 -26.67
C MET A 22 -2.41 20.42 -25.16
N VAL A 23 -2.64 21.60 -24.56
CA VAL A 23 -2.98 21.72 -23.14
C VAL A 23 -4.28 20.97 -22.83
N GLY A 24 -5.33 21.18 -23.64
CA GLY A 24 -6.60 20.46 -23.49
C GLY A 24 -6.46 18.94 -23.67
N LEU A 25 -5.65 18.51 -24.64
CA LEU A 25 -5.34 17.09 -24.84
C LEU A 25 -4.61 16.48 -23.64
N LEU A 26 -3.65 17.20 -23.05
CA LEU A 26 -2.92 16.72 -21.89
C LEU A 26 -3.86 16.50 -20.71
N PHE A 27 -4.75 17.46 -20.41
CA PHE A 27 -5.76 17.29 -19.36
C PHE A 27 -6.64 16.06 -19.62
N ALA A 28 -7.10 15.87 -20.86
CA ALA A 28 -7.91 14.70 -21.21
C ALA A 28 -7.18 13.38 -20.94
N VAL A 29 -5.89 13.27 -21.31
CA VAL A 29 -5.06 12.08 -21.05
C VAL A 29 -4.80 11.90 -19.56
N MET A 30 -4.49 12.97 -18.82
CA MET A 30 -4.26 12.93 -17.38
C MET A 30 -5.50 12.45 -16.62
N PHE A 31 -6.68 13.01 -16.93
CA PHE A 31 -7.93 12.55 -16.33
C PHE A 31 -8.24 11.11 -16.72
N SER A 32 -8.07 10.73 -17.99
CA SER A 32 -8.28 9.35 -18.43
C SER A 32 -7.37 8.36 -17.68
N ALA A 33 -6.09 8.68 -17.53
CA ALA A 33 -5.13 7.86 -16.80
C ALA A 33 -5.49 7.77 -15.31
N ALA A 34 -5.80 8.89 -14.67
CA ALA A 34 -6.21 8.93 -13.25
C ALA A 34 -7.50 8.15 -13.00
N MET A 35 -8.51 8.31 -13.86
CA MET A 35 -9.77 7.57 -13.78
C MET A 35 -9.55 6.07 -13.96
N SER A 36 -8.64 5.66 -14.86
CA SER A 36 -8.32 4.25 -15.07
C SER A 36 -7.63 3.62 -13.86
N SER A 37 -6.64 4.28 -13.25
CA SER A 37 -5.95 3.77 -12.06
C SER A 37 -6.90 3.68 -10.86
N THR A 38 -7.63 4.77 -10.58
CA THR A 38 -8.56 4.85 -9.45
C THR A 38 -9.71 3.85 -9.58
N ALA A 39 -10.26 3.64 -10.77
CA ALA A 39 -11.28 2.62 -11.01
C ALA A 39 -10.74 1.20 -10.75
N SER A 40 -9.51 0.91 -11.16
CA SER A 40 -8.87 -0.38 -10.91
C SER A 40 -8.62 -0.61 -9.41
N GLU A 41 -8.11 0.39 -8.69
CA GLU A 41 -7.84 0.33 -7.25
C GLU A 41 -9.13 0.15 -6.44
N LEU A 42 -10.17 0.95 -6.72
CA LEU A 42 -11.46 0.85 -6.04
C LEU A 42 -12.15 -0.50 -6.31
N ASN A 43 -12.01 -1.03 -7.53
CA ASN A 43 -12.53 -2.35 -7.86
C ASN A 43 -11.78 -3.46 -7.12
N ALA A 44 -10.44 -3.39 -7.07
CA ALA A 44 -9.63 -4.34 -6.31
C ALA A 44 -10.03 -4.34 -4.82
N LEU A 45 -10.11 -3.17 -4.18
CA LEU A 45 -10.53 -3.02 -2.79
C LEU A 45 -11.95 -3.56 -2.55
N ALA A 46 -12.89 -3.24 -3.43
CA ALA A 46 -14.26 -3.72 -3.34
C ALA A 46 -14.36 -5.25 -3.51
N SER A 47 -13.59 -5.81 -4.45
CA SER A 47 -13.54 -7.25 -4.70
C SER A 47 -12.93 -8.00 -3.52
N THR A 48 -11.76 -7.57 -3.04
CA THR A 48 -11.09 -8.13 -1.84
C THR A 48 -12.02 -8.05 -0.62
N THR A 49 -12.69 -6.91 -0.40
CA THR A 49 -13.68 -6.78 0.69
C THR A 49 -14.86 -7.74 0.52
N THR A 50 -15.36 -7.90 -0.71
CA THR A 50 -16.51 -8.77 -1.00
C THR A 50 -16.15 -10.24 -0.86
N ILE A 51 -14.99 -10.68 -1.33
CA ILE A 51 -14.60 -12.09 -1.37
C ILE A 51 -14.01 -12.51 -0.02
N ASP A 52 -13.03 -11.75 0.49
CA ASP A 52 -12.22 -12.17 1.63
C ASP A 52 -12.91 -11.88 2.98
N LEU A 53 -13.66 -10.78 3.07
CA LEU A 53 -14.35 -10.38 4.30
C LEU A 53 -15.83 -10.75 4.29
N TYR A 54 -16.55 -10.39 3.23
CA TYR A 54 -18.00 -10.58 3.17
C TYR A 54 -18.39 -12.02 2.85
N ARG A 55 -17.98 -12.57 1.70
CA ARG A 55 -18.32 -13.94 1.27
C ARG A 55 -17.81 -14.99 2.24
N ARG A 56 -16.58 -14.86 2.75
CA ARG A 56 -15.99 -15.79 3.72
C ARG A 56 -16.73 -15.83 5.07
N ARG A 57 -17.36 -14.72 5.48
CA ARG A 57 -18.07 -14.63 6.78
C ARG A 57 -19.53 -15.05 6.69
N LEU A 58 -20.14 -15.01 5.51
CA LEU A 58 -21.51 -15.47 5.33
C LEU A 58 -21.60 -17.00 5.36
N LYS A 59 -22.50 -17.53 6.20
CA LYS A 59 -22.88 -18.94 6.17
C LYS A 59 -23.91 -19.16 5.05
N GLY A 60 -23.61 -20.05 4.11
CA GLY A 60 -24.49 -20.45 3.00
C GLY A 60 -24.10 -19.86 1.65
N GLU A 61 -24.43 -20.57 0.57
CA GLU A 61 -24.21 -20.09 -0.79
C GLU A 61 -25.25 -19.04 -1.18
N ARG A 62 -24.79 -17.88 -1.64
CA ARG A 62 -25.63 -16.86 -2.28
C ARG A 62 -25.33 -16.82 -3.78
N SER A 63 -26.32 -16.39 -4.55
CA SER A 63 -26.16 -16.19 -5.99
C SER A 63 -25.05 -15.18 -6.30
N ASP A 64 -24.32 -15.37 -7.39
CA ASP A 64 -23.29 -14.43 -7.87
C ASP A 64 -23.82 -13.00 -8.07
N LYS A 65 -25.10 -12.85 -8.43
CA LYS A 65 -25.76 -11.54 -8.53
C LYS A 65 -25.75 -10.76 -7.21
N HIS A 66 -25.83 -11.48 -6.08
CA HIS A 66 -25.73 -10.88 -4.75
C HIS A 66 -24.33 -10.31 -4.51
N TYR A 67 -23.28 -11.10 -4.80
CA TYR A 67 -21.90 -10.66 -4.61
C TYR A 67 -21.51 -9.51 -5.54
N VAL A 68 -21.99 -9.48 -6.78
CA VAL A 68 -21.80 -8.33 -7.68
C VAL A 68 -22.46 -7.07 -7.11
N ARG A 69 -23.68 -7.19 -6.56
CA ARG A 69 -24.37 -6.05 -5.92
C ARG A 69 -23.65 -5.58 -4.66
N SER A 70 -23.15 -6.50 -3.84
CA SER A 70 -22.33 -6.18 -2.67
C SER A 70 -21.03 -5.47 -3.08
N SER A 71 -20.34 -5.96 -4.11
CA SER A 71 -19.11 -5.33 -4.63
C SER A 71 -19.37 -3.89 -5.06
N LYS A 72 -20.45 -3.60 -5.79
CA LYS A 72 -20.84 -2.21 -6.14
C LYS A 72 -21.03 -1.31 -4.92
N TRP A 73 -21.66 -1.82 -3.85
CA TRP A 73 -21.81 -1.07 -2.59
C TRP A 73 -20.46 -0.82 -1.90
N PHE A 74 -19.57 -1.81 -1.91
CA PHE A 74 -18.21 -1.62 -1.37
C PHE A 74 -17.39 -0.65 -2.23
N THR A 75 -17.54 -0.64 -3.56
CA THR A 75 -16.91 0.37 -4.43
C THR A 75 -17.35 1.77 -4.05
N LEU A 76 -18.65 1.98 -3.80
CA LEU A 76 -19.16 3.27 -3.34
C LEU A 76 -18.58 3.66 -1.98
N LEU A 77 -18.53 2.73 -1.03
CA LEU A 77 -17.97 2.95 0.31
C LEU A 77 -16.49 3.34 0.24
N TRP A 78 -15.67 2.59 -0.51
CA TRP A 78 -14.25 2.91 -0.71
C TRP A 78 -14.06 4.23 -1.47
N GLY A 79 -14.92 4.54 -2.43
CA GLY A 79 -14.90 5.82 -3.14
C GLY A 79 -15.16 7.02 -2.21
N ILE A 80 -16.13 6.91 -1.31
CA ILE A 80 -16.40 7.94 -0.28
C ILE A 80 -15.19 8.09 0.64
N LEU A 81 -14.64 6.98 1.14
CA LEU A 81 -13.44 7.02 1.99
C LEU A 81 -12.24 7.66 1.27
N ALA A 82 -12.06 7.37 -0.02
CA ALA A 82 -11.00 7.97 -0.83
C ALA A 82 -11.19 9.49 -0.99
N ILE A 83 -12.42 9.98 -1.22
CA ILE A 83 -12.72 11.42 -1.30
C ILE A 83 -12.46 12.11 0.05
N LEU A 84 -12.86 11.49 1.16
CA LEU A 84 -12.57 12.01 2.48
C LEU A 84 -11.05 12.12 2.69
N PHE A 85 -10.30 11.05 2.40
CA PHE A 85 -8.84 11.07 2.53
C PHE A 85 -8.19 12.12 1.62
N ALA A 86 -8.64 12.23 0.36
CA ALA A 86 -8.16 13.24 -0.59
C ALA A 86 -8.34 14.68 -0.08
N THR A 87 -9.36 14.93 0.74
CA THR A 87 -9.60 16.26 1.34
C THR A 87 -8.56 16.60 2.41
N TYR A 88 -8.03 15.59 3.12
CA TYR A 88 -6.96 15.75 4.12
C TYR A 88 -5.55 15.61 3.51
N ALA A 89 -5.43 15.04 2.31
CA ALA A 89 -4.15 14.81 1.66
C ALA A 89 -3.36 16.10 1.35
N SER A 90 -4.04 17.25 1.30
CA SER A 90 -3.43 18.58 1.17
C SER A 90 -2.55 18.99 2.35
N LEU A 91 -2.62 18.26 3.48
CA LEU A 91 -1.76 18.49 4.65
C LEU A 91 -0.35 17.92 4.49
N PHE A 92 -0.09 17.09 3.47
CA PHE A 92 1.24 16.53 3.22
C PHE A 92 2.08 17.46 2.33
N GLU A 93 3.29 17.80 2.77
CA GLU A 93 4.21 18.66 2.01
C GLU A 93 4.72 18.01 0.71
N ASN A 94 4.79 16.68 0.67
CA ASN A 94 5.17 15.90 -0.52
C ASN A 94 4.38 14.58 -0.54
N LEU A 95 3.35 14.53 -1.40
CA LEU A 95 2.47 13.37 -1.48
C LEU A 95 3.20 12.11 -1.98
N ILE A 96 4.15 12.27 -2.90
CA ILE A 96 4.94 11.16 -3.44
C ILE A 96 5.79 10.51 -2.33
N GLN A 97 6.38 11.32 -1.46
CA GLN A 97 7.15 10.84 -0.31
C GLN A 97 6.25 10.14 0.72
N ALA A 98 5.08 10.71 1.03
CA ALA A 98 4.14 10.12 1.97
C ALA A 98 3.65 8.73 1.52
N VAL A 99 3.27 8.60 0.24
CA VAL A 99 2.83 7.32 -0.34
C VAL A 99 3.96 6.29 -0.34
N ASN A 100 5.19 6.70 -0.70
CA ASN A 100 6.32 5.77 -0.70
C ASN A 100 6.77 5.37 0.72
N LEU A 101 6.65 6.25 1.72
CA LEU A 101 6.90 5.92 3.11
C LEU A 101 5.90 4.86 3.59
N LEU A 102 4.60 5.11 3.41
CA LEU A 102 3.55 4.14 3.74
C LEU A 102 3.77 2.81 3.03
N GLY A 103 4.01 2.84 1.72
CA GLY A 103 4.32 1.64 0.94
C GLY A 103 5.54 0.91 1.49
N SER A 104 6.60 1.61 1.87
CA SER A 104 7.83 0.98 2.35
C SER A 104 7.70 0.30 3.71
N LEU A 105 6.74 0.71 4.54
CA LEU A 105 6.45 0.05 5.81
C LEU A 105 5.83 -1.34 5.60
N PHE A 106 4.88 -1.46 4.66
CA PHE A 106 4.09 -2.68 4.47
C PHE A 106 4.56 -3.58 3.31
N TYR A 107 5.10 -3.02 2.23
CA TYR A 107 5.44 -3.80 1.03
C TYR A 107 6.58 -4.79 1.29
N GLY A 108 7.54 -4.44 2.15
CA GLY A 108 8.62 -5.33 2.55
C GLY A 108 8.12 -6.62 3.20
N THR A 109 7.21 -6.51 4.17
CA THR A 109 6.67 -7.66 4.88
C THR A 109 5.81 -8.54 3.96
N ILE A 110 4.98 -7.92 3.11
CA ILE A 110 4.20 -8.64 2.09
C ILE A 110 5.10 -9.40 1.12
N LEU A 111 6.15 -8.76 0.61
CA LEU A 111 7.14 -9.41 -0.27
C LEU A 111 7.79 -10.60 0.43
N GLY A 112 8.18 -10.45 1.69
CA GLY A 112 8.72 -11.54 2.51
C GLY A 112 7.79 -12.74 2.61
N ILE A 113 6.48 -12.52 2.82
CA ILE A 113 5.46 -13.59 2.86
C ILE A 113 5.45 -14.35 1.53
N PHE A 114 5.41 -13.63 0.41
CA PHE A 114 5.41 -14.26 -0.92
C PHE A 114 6.70 -15.04 -1.20
N LEU A 115 7.87 -14.50 -0.84
CA LEU A 115 9.13 -15.20 -1.03
C LEU A 115 9.21 -16.48 -0.20
N VAL A 116 8.73 -16.45 1.05
CA VAL A 116 8.64 -17.66 1.88
C VAL A 116 7.69 -18.68 1.25
N ALA A 117 6.53 -18.25 0.75
CA ALA A 117 5.57 -19.14 0.11
C ALA A 117 6.12 -19.80 -1.17
N PHE A 118 6.86 -19.07 -2.00
CA PHE A 118 7.41 -19.60 -3.25
C PHE A 118 8.67 -20.46 -3.06
N TYR A 119 9.65 -19.96 -2.30
CA TYR A 119 10.98 -20.57 -2.20
C TYR A 119 11.12 -21.54 -1.02
N PHE A 120 10.36 -21.35 0.06
CA PHE A 120 10.50 -22.12 1.30
C PHE A 120 9.25 -22.96 1.59
N LYS A 121 8.95 -23.91 0.68
CA LYS A 121 7.79 -24.84 0.74
C LYS A 121 7.65 -25.65 2.04
N ARG A 122 8.66 -25.63 2.91
CA ARG A 122 8.70 -26.32 4.21
C ARG A 122 8.12 -25.48 5.36
N VAL A 123 7.91 -24.18 5.16
CA VAL A 123 7.39 -23.26 6.18
C VAL A 123 5.86 -23.23 6.12
N GLN A 124 5.23 -23.48 7.27
CA GLN A 124 3.77 -23.52 7.40
C GLN A 124 3.20 -22.10 7.48
N GLY A 125 1.97 -21.93 6.99
CA GLY A 125 1.28 -20.63 6.99
C GLY A 125 1.18 -19.98 8.37
N ASN A 126 1.00 -20.75 9.44
CA ASN A 126 0.97 -20.22 10.81
C ASN A 126 2.32 -19.59 11.23
N ALA A 127 3.43 -20.22 10.87
CA ALA A 127 4.76 -19.68 11.16
C ALA A 127 5.02 -18.38 10.37
N VAL A 128 4.61 -18.33 9.10
CA VAL A 128 4.71 -17.12 8.26
C VAL A 128 3.83 -16.00 8.80
N PHE A 129 2.62 -16.31 9.24
CA PHE A 129 1.69 -15.33 9.79
C PHE A 129 2.24 -14.67 11.07
N VAL A 130 2.76 -15.46 12.01
CA VAL A 130 3.38 -14.93 13.23
C VAL A 130 4.66 -14.14 12.89
N ALA A 131 5.49 -14.64 11.98
CA ALA A 131 6.68 -13.94 11.51
C ALA A 131 6.34 -12.58 10.87
N ALA A 132 5.27 -12.50 10.07
CA ALA A 132 4.80 -11.28 9.45
C ALA A 132 4.35 -10.24 10.48
N LEU A 133 3.58 -10.64 11.50
CA LEU A 133 3.15 -9.73 12.57
C LEU A 133 4.33 -9.17 13.38
N ILE A 134 5.30 -10.03 13.70
CA ILE A 134 6.50 -9.61 14.44
C ILE A 134 7.37 -8.69 13.56
N ALA A 135 7.57 -9.05 12.28
CA ALA A 135 8.34 -8.24 11.36
C ALA A 135 7.73 -6.85 11.15
N GLU A 136 6.40 -6.78 10.98
CA GLU A 136 5.68 -5.52 10.83
C GLU A 136 5.83 -4.64 12.08
N ALA A 137 5.65 -5.22 13.27
CA ALA A 137 5.84 -4.51 14.52
C ALA A 137 7.28 -3.96 14.67
N ILE A 138 8.29 -4.74 14.26
CA ILE A 138 9.69 -4.31 14.28
C ILE A 138 9.93 -3.17 13.28
N VAL A 139 9.39 -3.24 12.07
CA VAL A 139 9.55 -2.18 11.05
C VAL A 139 8.92 -0.87 11.54
N ILE A 140 7.71 -0.92 12.09
CA ILE A 140 7.04 0.25 12.68
C ILE A 140 7.86 0.80 13.85
N TRP A 141 8.39 -0.07 14.72
CA TRP A 141 9.24 0.33 15.83
C TRP A 141 10.53 1.02 15.36
N ILE A 142 11.21 0.47 14.35
CA ILE A 142 12.40 1.08 13.74
C ILE A 142 12.05 2.46 13.18
N HIS A 143 10.93 2.59 12.47
CA HIS A 143 10.50 3.88 11.93
C HIS A 143 10.27 4.90 13.05
N TYR A 144 9.58 4.51 14.12
CA TYR A 144 9.35 5.38 15.27
C TYR A 144 10.66 5.82 15.94
N MET A 145 11.62 4.90 16.13
CA MET A 145 12.94 5.25 16.68
C MET A 145 13.74 6.19 15.78
N ASN A 146 13.64 6.01 14.47
CA ASN A 146 14.33 6.82 13.47
C ASN A 146 13.77 8.24 13.42
N ASP A 147 12.43 8.38 13.49
CA ASP A 147 11.73 9.66 13.55
C ASP A 147 12.00 10.40 14.87
N ALA A 148 12.03 9.67 15.99
CA ALA A 148 12.36 10.22 17.31
C ALA A 148 13.85 10.62 17.47
N GLY A 149 14.72 10.29 16.51
CA GLY A 149 16.16 10.59 16.57
C GLY A 149 16.96 9.77 17.60
N ILE A 150 16.35 8.70 18.15
CA ILE A 150 16.95 7.83 19.19
C ILE A 150 17.58 6.57 18.54
N ALA A 151 17.33 6.34 17.26
CA ALA A 151 17.88 5.21 16.54
C ALA A 151 19.43 5.21 16.57
N PRO A 152 20.07 4.08 16.91
CA PRO A 152 21.51 3.90 16.73
C PRO A 152 21.91 4.20 15.28
N LYS A 153 23.13 4.69 15.03
CA LYS A 153 23.65 4.94 13.66
C LYS A 153 23.53 3.73 12.71
N LEU A 154 23.46 2.51 13.24
CA LEU A 154 23.22 1.29 12.45
C LEU A 154 21.76 1.13 11.98
N LEU A 155 20.79 1.74 12.66
CA LEU A 155 19.35 1.66 12.39
C LEU A 155 18.79 2.93 11.76
N THR A 156 19.54 4.04 11.74
CA THR A 156 19.20 5.22 10.95
C THR A 156 19.29 4.88 9.47
N MET A 157 18.14 4.68 8.83
CA MET A 157 18.05 4.29 7.43
C MET A 157 16.98 5.11 6.70
N GLY A 158 17.16 5.32 5.41
CA GLY A 158 16.12 5.94 4.58
C GLY A 158 14.88 5.03 4.52
N TYR A 159 13.68 5.61 4.41
CA TYR A 159 12.42 4.87 4.49
C TYR A 159 12.31 3.70 3.49
N LEU A 160 12.98 3.77 2.34
CA LEU A 160 13.00 2.68 1.34
C LEU A 160 13.65 1.40 1.87
N TRP A 161 14.58 1.49 2.84
CA TRP A 161 15.25 0.34 3.45
C TRP A 161 14.31 -0.51 4.31
N TYR A 162 13.17 0.05 4.75
CA TYR A 162 12.14 -0.72 5.46
C TYR A 162 11.62 -1.89 4.63
N ASN A 163 11.61 -1.77 3.30
CA ASN A 163 11.25 -2.88 2.41
C ASN A 163 12.19 -4.08 2.56
N VAL A 164 13.51 -3.82 2.56
CA VAL A 164 14.53 -4.87 2.68
C VAL A 164 14.50 -5.48 4.07
N VAL A 165 14.41 -4.64 5.10
CA VAL A 165 14.37 -5.08 6.50
C VAL A 165 13.12 -5.92 6.77
N GLY A 166 11.93 -5.44 6.38
CA GLY A 166 10.67 -6.18 6.54
C GLY A 166 10.71 -7.53 5.83
N CYS A 167 11.21 -7.56 4.58
CA CYS A 167 11.35 -8.79 3.82
C CYS A 167 12.28 -9.81 4.49
N LEU A 168 13.47 -9.39 4.90
CA LEU A 168 14.43 -10.25 5.57
C LEU A 168 13.93 -10.75 6.92
N LEU A 169 13.27 -9.89 7.69
CA LEU A 169 12.69 -10.26 8.98
C LEU A 169 11.65 -11.37 8.82
N VAL A 170 10.74 -11.26 7.84
CA VAL A 170 9.73 -12.30 7.60
C VAL A 170 10.38 -13.64 7.24
N ILE A 171 11.41 -13.63 6.38
CA ILE A 171 12.12 -14.86 5.98
C ILE A 171 12.83 -15.48 7.17
N LEU A 172 13.62 -14.70 7.90
CA LEU A 172 14.43 -15.18 9.03
C LEU A 172 13.55 -15.69 10.18
N LEU A 173 12.54 -14.89 10.57
CA LEU A 173 11.60 -15.27 11.63
C LEU A 173 10.74 -16.46 11.20
N GLY A 174 10.30 -16.52 9.94
CA GLY A 174 9.52 -17.64 9.42
C GLY A 174 10.29 -18.95 9.48
N LEU A 175 11.56 -18.95 9.07
CA LEU A 175 12.45 -20.11 9.18
C LEU A 175 12.74 -20.49 10.62
N PHE A 176 12.99 -19.50 11.48
CA PHE A 176 13.26 -19.70 12.90
C PHE A 176 12.06 -20.33 13.60
N ILE A 177 10.87 -19.73 13.50
CA ILE A 177 9.64 -20.24 14.12
C ILE A 177 9.33 -21.65 13.61
N GLN A 178 9.49 -21.90 12.31
CA GLN A 178 9.26 -23.23 11.74
C GLN A 178 10.23 -24.28 12.28
N ALA A 179 11.47 -23.91 12.58
CA ALA A 179 12.45 -24.82 13.17
C ALA A 179 12.04 -25.27 14.58
N PHE A 180 11.45 -24.37 15.38
CA PHE A 180 10.93 -24.71 16.72
C PHE A 180 9.65 -25.55 16.65
N ASN A 181 8.78 -25.29 15.68
CA ASN A 181 7.50 -26.00 15.53
C ASN A 181 7.62 -27.40 14.89
N ARG A 182 8.85 -27.82 14.53
CA ARG A 182 9.16 -29.16 14.02
C ARG A 182 9.55 -30.17 15.11
N ARG A 183 9.50 -29.76 16.38
CA ARG A 183 9.57 -30.68 17.53
C ARG A 183 8.19 -31.18 17.95
#